data_AF-A0A4R5VJQ1-F1
#
_entry.id   AF-A0A4R5VJQ1-F1
#
_cell.length_a   1.000
_cell.length_b   1.000
_cell.length_c   1.000
_cell.angle_alpha   90.00
_cell.angle_beta   90.00
_cell.angle_gamma   90.00
#
_symmetry.space_group_name_H-M   'P 1'
#
loop_
_entity.id
_entity.type
_entity.pdbx_description
1 polymer ?
#
loop_
_entity_poly.entity_id
_entity_poly.type
_entity_poly.pdbx_seq_one_letter_code
_entity_poly.pdbx_strand_id
1 'polypeptide(L)'
;MSKANKKGWYFLVAVVVAVIIFIGFSNYINRSTLDESLRQAMKDKGTKMISYSLYSKTGSLIGADLIYLVKGTNGKQYHIEVDHNHLVVSAIQIN
;
A
#
# COMPACT_ATOMS: atom_id res chain seq x y z
N MET A 1 -21.35 -13.78 -37.43
CA MET A 1 -20.02 -13.57 -36.81
C MET A 1 -19.28 -14.91 -36.80
N SER A 2 -18.14 -15.01 -37.51
CA SER A 2 -17.42 -16.29 -37.73
C SER A 2 -16.91 -16.92 -36.41
N LYS A 3 -16.85 -18.25 -36.32
CA LYS A 3 -16.40 -19.01 -35.14
C LYS A 3 -14.99 -18.59 -34.65
N ALA A 4 -14.14 -18.09 -35.55
CA ALA A 4 -12.82 -17.55 -35.23
C ALA A 4 -12.88 -16.24 -34.41
N ASN A 5 -13.83 -15.34 -34.70
CA ASN A 5 -14.01 -14.09 -33.96
C ASN A 5 -14.52 -14.33 -32.52
N LYS A 6 -15.30 -15.40 -32.30
CA LYS A 6 -15.72 -15.78 -30.94
C LYS A 6 -14.53 -16.23 -30.09
N LYS A 7 -13.64 -17.07 -30.61
CA LYS A 7 -12.43 -17.52 -29.88
C LYS A 7 -11.47 -16.37 -29.58
N GLY A 8 -11.24 -15.46 -30.53
CA GLY A 8 -10.41 -14.27 -30.31
C GLY A 8 -10.98 -13.34 -29.24
N TRP A 9 -12.30 -13.18 -29.18
CA TRP A 9 -12.95 -12.38 -28.16
C TRP A 9 -12.87 -13.01 -26.76
N TYR A 10 -13.08 -14.33 -26.64
CA TYR A 10 -12.88 -15.03 -25.36
C TYR A 10 -11.43 -14.96 -24.86
N PHE A 11 -10.45 -15.04 -25.77
CA PHE A 11 -9.04 -14.87 -25.41
C PHE A 11 -8.76 -13.44 -24.92
N LEU A 12 -9.27 -12.43 -25.62
CA LEU A 12 -9.12 -11.03 -25.21
C LEU A 12 -9.73 -10.77 -23.82
N VAL A 13 -10.94 -11.29 -23.57
CA VAL A 13 -11.60 -11.18 -22.26
C VAL A 13 -10.78 -11.87 -21.17
N ALA A 14 -10.26 -13.07 -21.43
CA ALA A 14 -9.41 -13.78 -20.47
C ALA A 14 -8.12 -13.01 -20.13
N VAL A 15 -7.47 -12.40 -21.13
CA VAL A 15 -6.28 -11.57 -20.91
C VAL A 15 -6.60 -10.33 -20.08
N VAL A 16 -7.69 -9.63 -20.37
CA VAL A 16 -8.11 -8.45 -19.61
C VAL A 16 -8.42 -8.81 -18.15
N VAL A 17 -9.12 -9.91 -17.92
CA VAL A 17 -9.42 -10.39 -16.56
C VAL A 17 -8.13 -10.75 -15.82
N ALA A 18 -7.19 -11.44 -16.46
CA ALA A 18 -5.91 -11.77 -15.85
C ALA A 18 -5.10 -10.52 -15.44
N VAL A 19 -5.10 -9.48 -16.29
CA VAL A 19 -4.45 -8.20 -15.98
C VAL A 19 -5.12 -7.51 -14.79
N ILE A 20 -6.45 -7.47 -14.73
CA ILE A 20 -7.18 -6.87 -13.60
C ILE A 20 -6.86 -7.62 -12.30
N ILE A 21 -6.86 -8.95 -12.32
CA ILE A 21 -6.51 -9.79 -11.16
C ILE A 21 -5.08 -9.51 -10.73
N PHE A 22 -4.13 -9.45 -11.67
CA PHE A 22 -2.72 -9.16 -11.38
C PHE A 22 -2.53 -7.79 -10.72
N ILE A 23 -3.17 -6.74 -11.26
CA ILE A 23 -3.12 -5.40 -10.68
C ILE A 23 -3.74 -5.38 -9.28
N GLY A 24 -4.89 -6.04 -9.11
CA GLY A 24 -5.56 -6.16 -7.81
C GLY A 24 -4.69 -6.87 -6.77
N PHE A 25 -4.06 -7.97 -7.16
CA PHE A 25 -3.18 -8.76 -6.28
C PHE A 25 -1.89 -8.00 -5.95
N SER A 26 -1.31 -7.32 -6.92
CA SER A 26 -0.14 -6.46 -6.72
C SER A 26 -0.43 -5.35 -5.71
N ASN A 27 -1.56 -4.66 -5.85
CA ASN A 27 -1.98 -3.63 -4.89
C ASN A 27 -2.24 -4.21 -3.50
N TYR A 28 -2.82 -5.42 -3.42
CA TYR A 28 -3.07 -6.09 -2.15
C TYR A 28 -1.77 -6.48 -1.42
N ILE A 29 -0.82 -7.13 -2.11
CA ILE A 29 0.49 -7.48 -1.54
C ILE A 29 1.21 -6.22 -1.07
N ASN A 30 1.18 -5.17 -1.88
CA ASN A 30 1.85 -3.91 -1.58
C ASN A 30 1.29 -3.28 -0.29
N ARG A 31 -0.04 -3.30 -0.13
CA ARG A 31 -0.70 -2.80 1.08
C ARG A 31 -0.44 -3.66 2.31
N SER A 32 -0.39 -4.98 2.18
CA SER A 32 -0.08 -5.88 3.29
C SER A 32 1.36 -5.70 3.79
N THR A 33 2.31 -5.57 2.88
CA THR A 33 3.74 -5.36 3.21
C THR A 33 3.94 -4.04 3.96
N LEU A 34 3.24 -2.99 3.54
CA LEU A 34 3.22 -1.72 4.23
C LEU A 34 2.61 -1.83 5.63
N ASP A 35 1.47 -2.50 5.79
CA ASP A 35 0.80 -2.66 7.10
C ASP A 35 1.70 -3.38 8.11
N GLU A 36 2.39 -4.44 7.64
CA GLU A 36 3.38 -5.18 8.43
C GLU A 36 4.54 -4.28 8.88
N SER A 37 5.08 -3.49 7.95
CA SER A 37 6.19 -2.57 8.22
C SER A 37 5.81 -1.47 9.23
N LEU A 38 4.62 -0.87 9.09
CA LEU A 38 4.09 0.11 10.05
C LEU A 38 3.87 -0.53 11.43
N ARG A 39 3.31 -1.74 11.48
CA ARG A 39 3.11 -2.48 12.74
C ARG A 39 4.44 -2.79 13.42
N GLN A 40 5.45 -3.18 12.66
CA GLN A 40 6.78 -3.48 13.19
C GLN A 40 7.43 -2.21 13.77
N ALA A 41 7.41 -1.10 13.02
CA ALA A 41 7.93 0.18 13.52
C ALA A 41 7.22 0.64 14.81
N MET A 42 5.91 0.44 14.92
CA MET A 42 5.17 0.77 16.15
C MET A 42 5.55 -0.14 17.32
N LYS A 43 5.77 -1.44 17.07
CA LYS A 43 6.29 -2.38 18.07
C LYS A 43 7.68 -1.96 18.56
N ASP A 44 8.55 -1.53 17.67
CA ASP A 44 9.90 -1.04 18.01
C ASP A 44 9.84 0.22 18.89
N LYS A 45 8.78 1.03 18.74
CA LYS A 45 8.48 2.17 19.63
C LYS A 45 7.77 1.77 20.93
N GLY A 46 7.59 0.47 21.20
CA GLY A 46 6.95 -0.05 22.40
C GLY A 46 5.44 0.15 22.45
N THR A 47 4.79 0.28 21.29
CA THR A 47 3.33 0.48 21.21
C THR A 47 2.70 -0.36 20.09
N LYS A 48 1.37 -0.35 19.99
CA LYS A 48 0.64 -1.02 18.90
C LYS A 48 -0.03 0.02 18.03
N MET A 49 -0.03 -0.21 16.73
CA MET A 49 -0.79 0.60 15.78
C MET A 49 -2.29 0.40 15.99
N ILE A 50 -3.04 1.50 16.13
CA ILE A 50 -4.51 1.51 16.09
C ILE A 50 -4.99 1.78 14.67
N SER A 51 -4.43 2.83 14.07
CA SER A 51 -4.79 3.30 12.73
C SER A 51 -3.61 4.03 12.11
N TYR A 52 -3.64 4.14 10.79
CA TYR A 52 -2.73 5.01 10.06
C TYR A 52 -3.51 5.84 9.04
N SER A 53 -2.92 6.96 8.63
CA SER A 53 -3.42 7.82 7.57
C SER A 53 -2.28 8.14 6.62
N LEU A 54 -2.53 8.03 5.32
CA LEU A 54 -1.56 8.31 4.28
C LEU A 54 -1.63 9.79 3.90
N TYR A 55 -0.47 10.44 3.87
CA TYR A 55 -0.28 11.81 3.41
C TYR A 55 0.77 11.80 2.31
N SER A 56 0.44 12.39 1.16
CA SER A 56 1.45 12.64 0.12
C SER A 56 2.11 13.97 0.41
N LYS A 57 3.44 13.98 0.54
CA LYS A 57 4.23 15.20 0.77
C LYS A 57 4.13 16.18 -0.41
N THR A 58 3.84 15.68 -1.61
CA THR A 58 3.78 16.47 -2.86
C THR A 58 2.41 16.46 -3.53
N GLY A 59 1.38 15.87 -2.90
CA GLY A 59 0.03 15.75 -3.47
C GLY A 59 -0.10 14.74 -4.63
N SER A 60 1.00 14.13 -5.08
CA SER A 60 0.99 13.03 -6.06
C SER A 60 1.04 11.68 -5.33
N LEU A 61 0.18 10.75 -5.73
CA LEU A 61 0.19 9.36 -5.21
C LEU A 61 1.14 8.45 -6.01
N ILE A 62 1.78 8.98 -7.06
CA ILE A 62 2.63 8.23 -7.97
C ILE A 62 4.02 8.83 -7.88
N GLY A 63 4.95 8.11 -7.24
CA GLY A 63 6.37 8.47 -7.12
C GLY A 63 6.75 9.42 -5.99
N ALA A 64 5.79 9.89 -5.19
CA ALA A 64 6.07 10.78 -4.06
C ALA A 64 6.53 10.03 -2.81
N ASP A 65 7.38 10.67 -2.00
CA ASP A 65 7.60 10.28 -0.61
C ASP A 65 6.26 10.24 0.13
N LEU A 66 5.86 9.03 0.52
CA LEU A 66 4.61 8.79 1.24
C LEU A 66 4.89 8.90 2.74
N ILE A 67 4.11 9.77 3.39
CA ILE A 67 4.15 9.97 4.82
C ILE A 67 2.97 9.22 5.45
N TYR A 68 3.25 8.36 6.42
CA TYR A 68 2.24 7.64 7.17
C TYR A 68 2.13 8.20 8.59
N LEU A 69 0.99 8.77 8.89
CA LEU A 69 0.63 9.22 10.23
C LEU A 69 0.00 8.06 10.99
N VAL A 70 0.72 7.49 11.94
CA VAL A 70 0.33 6.28 12.67
C VAL A 70 -0.03 6.62 14.12
N LYS A 71 -1.23 6.22 14.54
CA LYS A 71 -1.71 6.41 15.91
C LYS A 71 -1.43 5.16 16.75
N GLY A 72 -0.74 5.34 17.87
CA GLY A 72 -0.42 4.28 18.82
C GLY A 72 -1.48 4.08 19.89
N THR A 73 -1.52 2.88 20.47
CA THR A 73 -2.37 2.57 21.65
C THR A 73 -1.98 3.34 22.91
N ASN A 74 -0.78 3.92 22.93
CA ASN A 74 -0.31 4.82 23.96
C ASN A 74 -0.86 6.26 23.84
N GLY A 75 -1.75 6.52 22.87
CA GLY A 75 -2.34 7.84 22.62
C GLY A 75 -1.45 8.78 21.81
N LYS A 76 -0.21 8.39 21.53
CA LYS A 76 0.76 9.20 20.77
C LYS A 76 0.59 8.98 19.26
N GLN A 77 0.99 9.98 18.48
CA GLN A 77 1.06 9.88 17.02
C GLN A 77 2.51 9.80 16.56
N TYR A 78 2.72 9.12 15.45
CA TYR A 78 4.03 8.91 14.87
C TYR A 78 3.97 9.24 13.38
N HIS A 79 4.91 10.05 12.93
CA HIS A 79 5.20 10.27 11.53
C HIS A 79 6.16 9.16 11.10
N ILE A 80 5.71 8.28 10.21
CA ILE A 80 6.53 7.22 9.62
C ILE A 80 6.72 7.52 8.13
N GLU A 81 7.96 7.82 7.74
CA GLU A 81 8.33 7.91 6.33
C GLU A 81 8.66 6.51 5.83
N VAL A 82 8.14 6.20 4.65
CA VAL A 82 8.29 4.90 4.01
C VAL A 82 8.76 5.14 2.59
N ASP A 83 9.75 4.37 2.13
CA ASP A 83 10.27 4.48 0.78
C ASP A 83 9.37 3.81 -0.26
N HIS A 84 9.77 3.87 -1.54
CA HIS A 84 9.07 3.21 -2.65
C HIS A 84 9.05 1.67 -2.53
N ASN A 85 9.90 1.08 -1.68
CA ASN A 85 9.93 -0.35 -1.38
C ASN A 85 9.08 -0.70 -0.16
N HIS A 86 8.29 0.24 0.36
CA HIS A 86 7.46 0.06 1.54
C HIS A 86 8.25 -0.25 2.83
N LEU A 87 9.54 0.13 2.86
CA LEU A 87 10.41 -0.01 4.02
C LEU A 87 10.36 1.26 4.86
N VAL A 88 10.25 1.10 6.18
CA VAL A 88 10.29 2.23 7.11
C VAL A 88 11.68 2.85 7.10
N VAL A 89 11.75 4.11 6.67
CA VAL A 89 12.97 4.91 6.61
C VAL A 89 13.17 5.69 7.89
N SER A 90 12.08 6.26 8.42
CA SER A 90 12.12 7.05 9.64
C SER A 90 10.80 6.94 10.40
N ALA A 91 10.87 6.99 11.73
CA ALA A 91 9.71 6.97 12.61
C ALA A 91 9.91 7.96 13.76
N ILE A 92 9.20 9.09 13.68
CA ILE A 92 9.31 10.24 14.58
C ILE A 92 8.00 10.39 15.36
N GLN A 93 8.08 10.41 16.69
CA GLN A 93 6.92 10.71 17.51
C GLN A 93 6.56 12.19 17.34
N ILE A 94 5.29 12.48 17.11
CA ILE A 94 4.73 13.82 17.05
C ILE A 94 3.66 13.95 18.15
N ASN A 95 3.65 15.11 18.82
CA ASN A 95 2.83 15.36 20.00
C ASN A 95 1.51 16.03 19.61
#